data_AF-A0A1X0R7F3-F1
#
_entry.id   AF-A0A1X0R7F3-F1
#
_cell.length_a   1.000
_cell.length_b   1.000
_cell.length_c   1.000
_cell.angle_alpha   90.00
_cell.angle_beta   90.00
_cell.angle_gamma   90.00
#
_symmetry.space_group_name_H-M   'P 1'
#
loop_
_entity.id
_entity.type
_entity.pdbx_description
1 polymer ?
#
loop_
_entity_poly.entity_id
_entity_poly.type
_entity_poly.pdbx_seq_one_letter_code
_entity_poly.pdbx_strand_id
1 'polypeptide(L)'
;MYTILFNILLLSSVITASPVLNKRDDNSTSTVDNTNYNSTNIQVLSDTQFCSFLPGTPGQDVATTEKQGKPFCTDSSLGGYTFPSGLILTAHYLKTDSYSQVTGTFDPSVYNLSSTDNGGQYDNRDQSQHKCNDLDYFVNLIEPNGGTFCIRCCESQADCNIGISQDGCRKVVPGDYS
;
A
#
# COMPACT_ATOMS: atom_id res chain seq x y z
N MET A 1 -70.84 17.64 -38.63
CA MET A 1 -69.46 17.27 -39.02
C MET A 1 -68.65 18.56 -38.98
N TYR A 2 -67.68 18.83 -38.10
CA TYR A 2 -66.78 18.00 -37.33
C TYR A 2 -66.54 18.59 -35.92
N THR A 3 -66.15 17.68 -35.05
CA THR A 3 -65.88 17.68 -33.61
C THR A 3 -64.95 18.79 -33.08
N ILE A 4 -65.35 19.43 -31.97
CA ILE A 4 -64.49 20.26 -31.11
C ILE A 4 -63.76 19.31 -30.15
N LEU A 5 -62.43 19.24 -30.24
CA LEU A 5 -61.59 18.47 -29.31
C LEU A 5 -61.19 19.35 -28.12
N PHE A 6 -61.70 18.96 -26.95
CA PHE A 6 -61.21 19.34 -25.63
C PHE A 6 -59.78 18.82 -25.42
N ASN A 7 -58.87 19.67 -24.92
CA ASN A 7 -57.68 19.23 -24.21
C ASN A 7 -57.70 19.83 -22.81
N ILE A 8 -57.80 18.94 -21.82
CA ILE A 8 -57.90 19.20 -20.39
C ILE A 8 -56.69 18.55 -19.71
N LEU A 9 -56.05 19.33 -18.82
CA LEU A 9 -55.18 18.96 -17.68
C LEU A 9 -53.87 18.20 -18.04
N LEU A 10 -52.75 18.37 -17.33
CA LEU A 10 -52.55 18.31 -15.87
C LEU A 10 -51.32 19.17 -15.48
N LEU A 11 -51.47 20.05 -14.49
CA LEU A 11 -50.34 20.65 -13.76
C LEU A 11 -49.85 19.62 -12.73
N SER A 12 -48.67 19.05 -12.95
CA SER A 12 -47.98 18.21 -11.98
C SER A 12 -47.30 19.07 -10.92
N SER A 13 -47.77 18.96 -9.68
CA SER A 13 -47.11 19.49 -8.49
C SER A 13 -45.83 18.70 -8.20
N VAL A 14 -44.70 19.40 -8.16
CA VAL A 14 -43.42 18.87 -7.68
C VAL A 14 -43.43 18.81 -6.16
N ILE A 15 -43.43 17.60 -5.60
CA ILE A 15 -43.18 17.35 -4.16
C ILE A 15 -41.67 17.19 -4.00
N THR A 16 -41.00 18.15 -3.36
CA THR A 16 -39.61 17.98 -2.94
C THR A 16 -39.57 17.27 -1.59
N ALA A 17 -39.11 16.02 -1.56
CA ALA A 17 -38.80 15.31 -0.32
C ALA A 17 -37.35 15.62 0.09
N SER A 18 -37.16 16.08 1.34
CA SER A 18 -35.83 16.22 1.96
C SER A 18 -35.31 14.86 2.43
N PRO A 19 -33.99 14.59 2.42
CA PRO A 19 -33.44 13.37 2.99
C PRO A 19 -33.54 13.37 4.52
N VAL A 20 -34.13 12.30 5.05
CA VAL A 20 -34.18 11.98 6.49
C VAL A 20 -32.80 11.51 6.94
N LEU A 21 -32.19 12.26 7.86
CA LEU A 21 -30.95 11.89 8.54
C LEU A 21 -31.25 10.72 9.50
N ASN A 22 -30.90 9.50 9.11
CA ASN A 22 -31.05 8.33 9.95
C ASN A 22 -29.81 8.20 10.85
N LYS A 23 -29.95 8.58 12.12
CA LYS A 23 -28.89 8.43 13.12
C LYS A 23 -28.82 6.96 13.54
N ARG A 24 -27.75 6.26 13.16
CA ARG A 24 -27.43 4.93 13.70
C ARG A 24 -26.70 5.10 15.03
N ASP A 25 -27.22 4.46 16.06
CA ASP A 25 -26.58 4.34 17.37
C ASP A 25 -25.65 3.11 17.35
N ASP A 26 -24.35 3.33 17.16
CA ASP A 26 -23.35 2.27 17.30
C ASP A 26 -22.73 2.33 18.69
N ASN A 27 -23.29 1.52 19.60
CA ASN A 27 -22.64 1.10 20.84
C ASN A 27 -21.68 -0.05 20.52
N SER A 28 -20.47 0.29 20.07
CA SER A 28 -19.33 -0.64 20.07
C SER A 28 -18.14 0.07 20.69
N THR A 29 -17.69 -0.49 21.81
CA THR A 29 -16.61 -0.01 22.66
C THR A 29 -15.32 0.21 21.86
N SER A 30 -15.10 1.44 21.42
CA SER A 30 -13.85 1.91 20.84
C SER A 30 -12.74 1.86 21.89
N THR A 31 -11.89 0.85 21.80
CA THR A 31 -10.51 0.99 22.28
C THR A 31 -9.77 1.83 21.25
N VAL A 32 -9.12 2.89 21.72
CA VAL A 32 -8.42 3.86 20.88
C VAL A 32 -7.21 3.18 20.22
N ASP A 33 -7.28 2.93 18.90
CA ASP A 33 -6.08 2.69 18.07
C ASP A 33 -5.88 3.92 17.16
N ASN A 34 -4.90 4.74 17.51
CA ASN A 34 -4.52 5.92 16.76
C ASN A 34 -3.59 5.51 15.62
N THR A 35 -4.15 5.21 14.44
CA THR A 35 -3.61 5.48 13.08
C THR A 35 -4.39 4.69 12.02
N ASN A 36 -5.50 5.26 11.54
CA ASN A 36 -6.31 4.68 10.46
C ASN A 36 -5.55 4.72 9.12
N TYR A 37 -4.97 3.60 8.71
CA TYR A 37 -4.60 3.36 7.31
C TYR A 37 -5.73 2.56 6.66
N ASN A 38 -6.27 3.05 5.55
CA ASN A 38 -7.53 2.56 4.98
C ASN A 38 -7.36 1.29 4.13
N SER A 39 -6.12 0.84 3.91
CA SER A 39 -5.81 -0.36 3.11
C SER A 39 -4.65 -1.12 3.71
N THR A 40 -4.78 -2.44 3.82
CA THR A 40 -3.67 -3.31 4.18
C THR A 40 -2.69 -3.49 3.02
N ASN A 41 -3.06 -3.18 1.78
CA ASN A 41 -2.26 -3.43 0.58
C ASN A 41 -1.21 -2.35 0.32
N ILE A 42 -0.20 -2.68 -0.47
CA ILE A 42 0.82 -1.73 -0.96
C ILE A 42 0.59 -1.41 -2.44
N GLN A 43 1.05 -0.22 -2.86
CA GLN A 43 1.00 0.23 -4.25
C GLN A 43 2.37 0.69 -4.72
N VAL A 44 2.70 0.46 -5.98
CA VAL A 44 3.96 0.85 -6.63
C VAL A 44 3.63 1.47 -7.98
N LEU A 45 3.41 2.79 -8.01
CA LEU A 45 2.89 3.51 -9.16
C LEU A 45 3.94 4.40 -9.84
N SER A 46 4.85 4.97 -9.05
CA SER A 46 6.01 5.74 -9.51
C SER A 46 7.09 5.78 -8.43
N ASP A 47 8.18 6.51 -8.69
CA ASP A 47 9.26 6.82 -7.74
C ASP A 47 8.81 7.74 -6.60
N THR A 48 7.71 8.46 -6.79
CA THR A 48 7.13 9.42 -5.86
C THR A 48 5.78 8.96 -5.29
N GLN A 49 5.21 7.89 -5.83
CA GLN A 49 3.93 7.30 -5.42
C GLN A 49 4.10 5.79 -5.25
N PHE A 50 4.62 5.39 -4.09
CA PHE A 50 4.78 3.98 -3.76
C PHE A 50 4.65 3.73 -2.26
N CYS A 51 4.50 2.45 -1.91
CA CYS A 51 4.50 1.93 -0.57
C CYS A 51 5.53 0.82 -0.40
N SER A 52 5.95 0.60 0.84
CA SER A 52 6.76 -0.50 1.31
C SER A 52 6.20 -0.99 2.65
N PHE A 53 6.28 -2.28 2.92
CA PHE A 53 6.15 -2.81 4.25
C PHE A 53 7.34 -2.40 5.12
N LEU A 54 7.06 -2.12 6.38
CA LEU A 54 8.04 -1.95 7.46
C LEU A 54 7.56 -2.73 8.70
N PRO A 55 8.44 -2.95 9.70
CA PRO A 55 8.01 -3.44 10.99
C PRO A 55 6.91 -2.54 11.60
N GLY A 56 5.91 -3.16 12.23
CA GLY A 56 4.80 -2.41 12.81
C GLY A 56 5.21 -1.49 13.96
N THR A 57 6.32 -1.77 14.62
CA THR A 57 6.93 -0.89 15.64
C THR A 57 8.35 -0.50 15.21
N PRO A 58 8.74 0.78 15.35
CA PRO A 58 10.11 1.23 15.10
C PRO A 58 11.14 0.40 15.87
N GLY A 59 12.26 0.09 15.20
CA GLY A 59 13.39 -0.66 15.77
C GLY A 59 13.19 -2.15 16.00
N GLN A 60 12.06 -2.73 15.57
CA GLN A 60 11.94 -4.18 15.48
C GLN A 60 12.80 -4.72 14.34
N ASP A 61 13.41 -5.89 14.58
CA ASP A 61 14.18 -6.62 13.58
C ASP A 61 13.26 -7.06 12.42
N VAL A 62 13.66 -6.76 11.18
CA VAL A 62 12.85 -6.94 9.98
C VAL A 62 12.44 -8.40 9.82
N ALA A 63 13.39 -9.33 9.94
CA ALA A 63 13.14 -10.77 9.77
C ALA A 63 12.12 -11.31 10.77
N THR A 64 12.07 -10.76 11.99
CA THR A 64 11.08 -11.17 13.01
C THR A 64 9.66 -10.71 12.73
N THR A 65 9.48 -9.78 11.77
CA THR A 65 8.18 -9.16 11.47
C THR A 65 7.63 -9.52 10.09
N GLU A 66 8.28 -10.41 9.33
CA GLU A 66 7.92 -10.75 7.94
C GLU A 66 6.45 -11.13 7.73
N LYS A 67 5.76 -11.65 8.76
CA LYS A 67 4.32 -12.03 8.72
C LYS A 67 3.34 -10.93 9.14
N GLN A 68 3.85 -9.81 9.64
CA GLN A 68 3.06 -8.75 10.30
C GLN A 68 3.50 -7.32 9.91
N GLY A 69 4.32 -7.19 8.87
CA GLY A 69 4.66 -5.93 8.23
C GLY A 69 3.45 -5.05 7.94
N LYS A 70 3.65 -3.74 8.04
CA LYS A 70 2.62 -2.71 7.88
C LYS A 70 2.93 -1.83 6.68
N PRO A 71 1.93 -1.44 5.87
CA PRO A 71 2.16 -0.64 4.67
C PRO A 71 2.49 0.80 5.03
N PHE A 72 3.68 1.27 4.67
CA PHE A 72 4.07 2.69 4.70
C PHE A 72 4.22 3.19 3.27
N CYS A 73 3.85 4.45 3.01
CA CYS A 73 3.66 5.01 1.69
C CYS A 73 4.21 6.43 1.62
N THR A 74 4.57 6.87 0.42
CA THR A 74 5.00 8.27 0.18
C THR A 74 3.91 9.28 0.49
N ASP A 75 2.65 8.89 0.33
CA ASP A 75 1.48 9.67 0.73
C ASP A 75 0.35 8.76 1.25
N SER A 76 -0.47 9.29 2.17
CA SER A 76 -1.56 8.52 2.80
C SER A 76 -2.73 8.20 1.87
N SER A 77 -2.87 8.89 0.72
CA SER A 77 -3.86 8.56 -0.30
C SER A 77 -3.66 7.17 -0.92
N LEU A 78 -2.45 6.60 -0.80
CA LEU A 78 -2.14 5.22 -1.23
C LEU A 78 -2.67 4.16 -0.24
N GLY A 79 -3.19 4.59 0.91
CA GLY A 79 -3.93 3.75 1.85
C GLY A 79 -3.11 3.20 3.03
N GLY A 80 -1.80 3.41 3.06
CA GLY A 80 -0.90 3.06 4.17
C GLY A 80 -0.56 4.24 5.09
N TYR A 81 0.29 3.96 6.08
CA TYR A 81 0.95 5.00 6.89
C TYR A 81 1.83 5.89 6.01
N THR A 82 2.02 7.16 6.34
CA THR A 82 3.04 7.96 5.63
C THR A 82 4.43 7.57 6.11
N PHE A 83 5.39 7.43 5.18
CA PHE A 83 6.80 7.28 5.54
C PHE A 83 7.22 8.46 6.45
N PRO A 84 7.98 8.20 7.52
CA PRO A 84 8.65 9.27 8.24
C PRO A 84 9.49 10.13 7.27
N SER A 85 9.47 11.45 7.48
CA SER A 85 10.27 12.37 6.67
C SER A 85 11.76 12.01 6.76
N GLY A 86 12.43 11.97 5.61
CA GLY A 86 13.84 11.60 5.50
C GLY A 86 14.13 10.09 5.51
N LEU A 87 13.11 9.24 5.66
CA LEU A 87 13.31 7.79 5.62
C LEU A 87 13.80 7.34 4.23
N ILE A 88 13.08 7.71 3.17
CA ILE A 88 13.46 7.35 1.80
C ILE A 88 14.50 8.36 1.30
N LEU A 89 15.66 7.87 0.88
CA LEU A 89 16.76 8.69 0.37
C LEU A 89 16.79 8.73 -1.16
N THR A 90 16.66 7.56 -1.79
CA THR A 90 16.53 7.41 -3.25
C THR A 90 15.46 6.40 -3.60
N ALA A 91 14.78 6.60 -4.73
CA ALA A 91 13.75 5.71 -5.24
C ALA A 91 13.75 5.75 -6.78
N HIS A 92 13.84 4.57 -7.39
CA HIS A 92 13.91 4.41 -8.83
C HIS A 92 12.82 3.48 -9.31
N TYR A 93 11.88 4.02 -10.09
CA TYR A 93 10.75 3.26 -10.58
C TYR A 93 11.03 2.63 -11.95
N LEU A 94 10.62 1.37 -12.10
CA LEU A 94 10.60 0.67 -13.37
C LEU A 94 9.29 -0.09 -13.51
N LYS A 95 8.67 0.04 -14.68
CA LYS A 95 7.48 -0.72 -15.08
C LYS A 95 7.76 -1.51 -16.35
N THR A 96 7.30 -2.75 -16.36
CA THR A 96 7.25 -3.64 -17.52
C THR A 96 5.82 -4.13 -17.72
N ASP A 97 5.64 -5.03 -18.69
CA ASP A 97 4.34 -5.70 -18.88
C ASP A 97 4.02 -6.70 -17.77
N SER A 98 5.01 -7.28 -17.06
CA SER A 98 4.79 -8.31 -16.04
C SER A 98 4.98 -7.84 -14.59
N TYR A 99 5.59 -6.68 -14.38
CA TYR A 99 5.81 -6.14 -13.03
C TYR A 99 6.01 -4.63 -13.00
N SER A 100 5.82 -4.08 -11.81
CA SER A 100 6.26 -2.73 -11.42
C SER A 100 7.13 -2.82 -10.18
N GLN A 101 8.20 -2.04 -10.13
CA GLN A 101 9.13 -2.04 -8.99
C GLN A 101 9.58 -0.64 -8.59
N VAL A 102 10.00 -0.53 -7.33
CA VAL A 102 10.86 0.54 -6.84
C VAL A 102 12.08 -0.10 -6.18
N THR A 103 13.25 0.38 -6.54
CA THR A 103 14.52 0.05 -5.88
C THR A 103 15.18 1.34 -5.39
N GLY A 104 15.89 1.30 -4.26
CA GLY A 104 16.47 2.52 -3.73
C GLY A 104 17.16 2.36 -2.39
N THR A 105 17.46 3.50 -1.78
CA THR A 105 18.12 3.58 -0.48
C THR A 105 17.26 4.33 0.54
N PHE A 106 17.47 4.01 1.81
CA PHE A 106 16.73 4.58 2.92
C PHE A 106 17.65 4.78 4.14
N ASP A 107 17.28 5.69 5.04
CA ASP A 107 17.98 5.92 6.31
C ASP A 107 17.33 5.09 7.42
N PRO A 108 17.91 3.93 7.82
CA PRO A 108 17.31 3.08 8.85
C PRO A 108 17.18 3.76 10.22
N SER A 109 18.00 4.77 10.51
CA SER A 109 17.97 5.47 11.79
C SER A 109 16.69 6.26 11.99
N VAL A 110 16.05 6.72 10.91
CA VAL A 110 14.78 7.47 10.93
C VAL A 110 13.62 6.62 11.48
N TYR A 111 13.71 5.29 11.34
CA TYR A 111 12.74 4.33 11.87
C TYR A 111 13.31 3.44 12.98
N ASN A 112 14.41 3.88 13.60
CA ASN A 112 15.14 3.20 14.67
C ASN A 112 15.61 1.77 14.32
N LEU A 113 15.72 1.40 13.05
CA LEU A 113 16.19 0.07 12.64
C LEU A 113 17.69 -0.05 12.91
N SER A 114 18.12 -1.22 13.42
CA SER A 114 19.54 -1.46 13.71
C SER A 114 20.35 -1.54 12.43
N SER A 115 21.51 -0.88 12.36
CA SER A 115 22.44 -1.04 11.23
C SER A 115 23.07 -2.43 11.14
N THR A 116 22.89 -3.27 12.16
CA THR A 116 23.30 -4.68 12.16
C THR A 116 22.19 -5.65 11.78
N ASP A 117 20.96 -5.15 11.59
CA ASP A 117 19.85 -5.95 11.07
C ASP A 117 20.08 -6.18 9.57
N ASN A 118 20.27 -7.44 9.19
CA ASN A 118 20.54 -7.80 7.80
C ASN A 118 19.30 -7.74 6.91
N GLY A 119 18.14 -7.47 7.49
CA GLY A 119 16.88 -7.32 6.78
C GLY A 119 16.05 -8.59 6.74
N GLY A 120 15.04 -8.53 5.89
CA GLY A 120 14.09 -9.60 5.66
C GLY A 120 13.23 -9.32 4.44
N GLN A 121 12.40 -10.28 4.09
CA GLN A 121 11.51 -10.23 2.94
C GLN A 121 10.05 -10.33 3.37
N TYR A 122 9.31 -9.24 3.19
CA TYR A 122 7.86 -9.27 3.18
C TYR A 122 7.40 -9.75 1.79
N ASP A 123 6.86 -10.96 1.71
CA ASP A 123 6.39 -11.55 0.47
C ASP A 123 4.97 -12.11 0.60
N ASN A 124 4.37 -12.44 -0.54
CA ASN A 124 3.01 -12.94 -0.59
C ASN A 124 2.78 -14.30 0.09
N ARG A 125 3.82 -15.06 0.46
CA ARG A 125 3.68 -16.30 1.24
C ARG A 125 3.47 -15.97 2.71
N ASP A 126 4.28 -15.09 3.26
CA ASP A 126 4.23 -14.72 4.67
C ASP A 126 3.21 -13.60 4.95
N GLN A 127 2.75 -12.91 3.91
CA GLN A 127 1.80 -11.78 3.93
C GLN A 127 0.59 -12.01 3.00
N SER A 128 0.07 -13.24 2.90
CA SER A 128 -0.96 -13.63 1.91
C SER A 128 -2.28 -12.84 1.99
N GLN A 129 -2.53 -12.15 3.11
CA GLN A 129 -3.67 -11.26 3.27
C GLN A 129 -3.52 -9.91 2.54
N HIS A 130 -2.34 -9.63 2.01
CA HIS A 130 -1.99 -8.39 1.33
C HIS A 130 -1.85 -8.59 -0.18
N LYS A 131 -2.02 -7.50 -0.92
CA LYS A 131 -1.76 -7.40 -2.36
C LYS A 131 -0.80 -6.25 -2.66
N CYS A 132 -0.22 -6.29 -3.86
CA CYS A 132 0.66 -5.24 -4.40
C CYS A 132 0.12 -4.79 -5.75
N ASN A 133 -0.35 -3.55 -5.89
CA ASN A 133 -1.09 -3.10 -7.09
C ASN A 133 -2.24 -4.05 -7.48
N ASP A 134 -2.97 -4.54 -6.47
CA ASP A 134 -4.03 -5.57 -6.58
C ASP A 134 -3.58 -6.96 -7.07
N LEU A 135 -2.28 -7.16 -7.29
CA LEU A 135 -1.67 -8.44 -7.66
C LEU A 135 -1.33 -9.27 -6.43
N ASP A 136 -1.40 -10.60 -6.59
CA ASP A 136 -1.14 -11.57 -5.52
C ASP A 136 0.35 -11.83 -5.27
N TYR A 137 1.21 -11.60 -6.25
CA TYR A 137 2.63 -11.89 -6.13
C TYR A 137 3.42 -10.61 -5.88
N PHE A 138 4.22 -10.62 -4.82
CA PHE A 138 5.13 -9.52 -4.53
C PHE A 138 6.30 -9.97 -3.68
N VAL A 139 7.39 -9.23 -3.82
CA VAL A 139 8.53 -9.26 -2.89
C VAL A 139 8.80 -7.83 -2.44
N ASN A 140 9.07 -7.67 -1.17
CA ASN A 140 9.50 -6.41 -0.60
C ASN A 140 10.57 -6.68 0.46
N LEU A 141 11.80 -6.25 0.19
CA LEU A 141 12.91 -6.40 1.11
C LEU A 141 13.28 -5.06 1.71
N ILE A 142 13.57 -5.08 3.00
CA ILE A 142 14.12 -3.97 3.77
C ILE A 142 15.44 -4.47 4.37
N GLU A 143 16.54 -3.80 4.07
CA GLU A 143 17.88 -4.18 4.49
C GLU A 143 18.54 -3.02 5.24
N PRO A 144 18.31 -2.91 6.56
CA PRO A 144 18.90 -1.83 7.36
C PRO A 144 20.42 -1.82 7.31
N ASN A 145 21.05 -3.00 7.32
CA ASN A 145 22.46 -3.16 7.00
C ASN A 145 22.69 -2.86 5.50
N GLY A 146 23.25 -1.69 5.23
CA GLY A 146 23.48 -1.19 3.87
C GLY A 146 22.44 -0.16 3.41
N GLY A 147 21.32 0.01 4.13
CA GLY A 147 20.32 1.04 3.87
C GLY A 147 19.63 0.87 2.52
N THR A 148 19.36 -0.36 2.10
CA THR A 148 18.72 -0.67 0.81
C THR A 148 17.32 -1.21 0.98
N PHE A 149 16.43 -0.83 0.07
CA PHE A 149 15.09 -1.41 -0.01
C PHE A 149 14.69 -1.66 -1.46
N CYS A 150 13.75 -2.58 -1.64
CA CYS A 150 13.20 -2.88 -2.94
C CYS A 150 11.83 -3.50 -2.80
N ILE A 151 10.93 -3.14 -3.72
CA ILE A 151 9.59 -3.68 -3.85
C ILE A 151 9.36 -4.04 -5.30
N ARG A 152 8.75 -5.20 -5.57
CA ARG A 152 8.22 -5.56 -6.89
C ARG A 152 6.83 -6.17 -6.74
N CYS A 153 5.85 -5.59 -7.42
CA CYS A 153 4.54 -6.21 -7.64
C CYS A 153 4.57 -6.99 -8.96
N CYS A 154 4.16 -8.24 -8.97
CA CYS A 154 4.30 -9.14 -10.12
C CYS A 154 2.96 -9.74 -10.55
N GLU A 155 2.75 -9.87 -11.85
CA GLU A 155 1.61 -10.62 -12.40
C GLU A 155 1.75 -12.13 -12.17
N SER A 156 3.00 -12.62 -12.08
CA SER A 156 3.32 -14.03 -11.89
C SER A 156 4.36 -14.23 -10.79
N GLN A 157 4.34 -15.40 -10.15
CA GLN A 157 5.37 -15.76 -9.16
C GLN A 157 6.78 -15.82 -9.77
N ALA A 158 6.91 -16.05 -11.08
CA ALA A 158 8.21 -16.16 -11.73
C ALA A 158 9.01 -14.84 -11.69
N ASP A 159 8.32 -13.70 -11.64
CA ASP A 159 8.94 -12.36 -11.60
C ASP A 159 9.31 -11.92 -10.16
N CYS A 160 8.79 -12.62 -9.14
CA CYS A 160 8.90 -12.33 -7.71
C CYS A 160 9.48 -13.54 -6.96
N ASN A 161 10.81 -13.67 -6.93
CA ASN A 161 11.47 -14.83 -6.35
C ASN A 161 11.54 -14.76 -4.81
N ILE A 162 10.80 -15.66 -4.15
CA ILE A 162 10.76 -15.79 -2.68
C ILE A 162 11.74 -16.82 -2.10
N GLY A 163 12.51 -17.50 -2.95
CA GLY A 163 13.45 -18.57 -2.56
C GLY A 163 14.89 -18.13 -2.35
N ILE A 164 15.20 -16.86 -2.62
CA ILE A 164 16.56 -16.29 -2.58
C ILE A 164 16.64 -15.01 -1.74
N SER A 165 15.75 -14.86 -0.74
CA SER A 165 15.67 -13.64 0.07
C SER A 165 16.99 -13.27 0.76
N GLN A 166 17.81 -14.26 1.13
CA GLN A 166 19.13 -14.07 1.76
C GLN A 166 20.19 -13.49 0.82
N ASP A 167 19.97 -13.50 -0.49
CA ASP A 167 20.88 -12.87 -1.47
C ASP A 167 20.64 -11.35 -1.57
N GLY A 168 19.55 -10.88 -0.98
CA GLY A 168 19.23 -9.48 -0.81
C GLY A 168 18.69 -8.74 -2.03
N CYS A 169 18.42 -7.45 -1.85
CA CYS A 169 17.65 -6.62 -2.77
C CYS A 169 18.22 -6.62 -4.17
N ARG A 170 19.52 -6.36 -4.31
CA ARG A 170 20.19 -6.24 -5.61
C ARG A 170 20.11 -7.53 -6.44
N LYS A 171 19.97 -8.69 -5.78
CA LYS A 171 19.83 -9.97 -6.45
C LYS A 171 18.37 -10.34 -6.72
N VAL A 172 17.49 -10.14 -5.74
CA VAL A 172 16.06 -10.48 -5.84
C VAL A 172 15.33 -9.55 -6.81
N VAL A 173 15.59 -8.25 -6.70
CA VAL A 173 15.01 -7.20 -7.53
C VAL A 173 16.15 -6.38 -8.17
N PRO A 174 16.74 -6.85 -9.28
CA PRO A 174 17.73 -6.04 -9.99
C PRO A 174 17.15 -4.68 -10.39
N GLY A 175 17.94 -3.62 -10.23
CA GLY A 175 17.51 -2.24 -10.47
C GLY A 175 18.58 -1.21 -10.10
N ASP A 176 18.17 0.05 -10.10
CA ASP A 176 19.01 1.17 -9.67
C ASP A 176 18.86 1.41 -8.16
N TYR A 177 19.98 1.60 -7.49
CA TYR A 177 20.09 1.84 -6.04
C TYR A 177 21.08 2.99 -5.75
N SER A 178 21.37 3.82 -6.76
CA SER A 178 22.19 5.02 -6.59
C SER A 178 21.40 6.18 -6.00
#